data_AF-A0A7C1XS32-F1
#
_entry.id   AF-A0A7C1XS32-F1
#
_cell.length_a   1.000
_cell.length_b   1.000
_cell.length_c   1.000
_cell.angle_alpha   90.00
_cell.angle_beta   90.00
_cell.angle_gamma   90.00
#
_symmetry.space_group_name_H-M   'P 1'
#
loop_
_entity.id
_entity.type
_entity.pdbx_description
1 polymer ?
#
loop_
_entity_poly.entity_id
_entity_poly.type
_entity_poly.pdbx_seq_one_letter_code
_entity_poly.pdbx_strand_id
1 'polypeptide(L)'
;MIDQRFAPYAATVLRLSLGIMFVAHAVLKIVVFTPAGTAQFFGSVGLPGGLAYLTIAVELIGGMMLVLGVYSRYVALALIPVLLGAIVFVHGAAGWLFSAPNGGWEYPAFLIAASVVQALLGDGAYALRSSKVAPAAALAS
;
A
#
# COMPACT_ATOMS: atom_id res chain seq x y z
N MET A 1 6.72 25.64 -5.11
CA MET A 1 6.93 26.07 -3.71
C MET A 1 6.08 25.16 -2.82
N ILE A 2 6.63 24.55 -1.75
CA ILE A 2 5.87 23.71 -0.80
C ILE A 2 5.60 24.53 0.46
N ASP A 3 4.35 24.59 0.93
CA ASP A 3 4.02 25.21 2.21
C ASP A 3 4.38 24.26 3.36
N GLN A 4 5.46 24.58 4.07
CA GLN A 4 6.00 23.76 5.15
C GLN A 4 5.08 23.67 6.37
N ARG A 5 4.13 24.60 6.53
CA ARG A 5 3.14 24.56 7.62
C ARG A 5 2.13 23.43 7.42
N PHE A 6 1.77 23.16 6.16
CA PHE A 6 0.77 22.16 5.80
C PHE A 6 1.36 20.83 5.33
N ALA A 7 2.64 20.79 4.95
CA ALA A 7 3.31 19.58 4.47
C ALA A 7 3.16 18.35 5.40
N PRO A 8 3.31 18.47 6.75
CA PRO A 8 3.11 17.33 7.64
C PRO A 8 1.68 16.79 7.61
N TYR A 9 0.68 17.66 7.49
CA TYR A 9 -0.73 17.27 7.43
C TYR A 9 -1.08 16.64 6.08
N ALA A 10 -0.53 17.15 4.97
CA ALA A 10 -0.67 16.54 3.66
C ALA A 10 -0.13 15.09 3.65
N ALA A 11 1.04 14.88 4.27
CA ALA A 11 1.61 13.54 4.45
C ALA A 11 0.74 12.65 5.35
N THR A 12 0.08 13.19 6.38
CA THR A 12 -0.89 12.44 7.20
C THR A 12 -2.11 12.02 6.39
N VAL A 13 -2.69 12.90 5.58
CA VAL A 13 -3.86 12.58 4.75
C VAL A 13 -3.53 11.46 3.77
N LEU A 14 -2.38 11.55 3.09
CA LEU A 14 -1.92 10.50 2.18
C LEU A 14 -1.68 9.17 2.92
N ARG A 15 -1.05 9.22 4.10
CA ARG A 15 -0.77 8.06 4.94
C ARG A 15 -2.05 7.34 5.36
N LEU A 16 -3.03 8.09 5.87
CA LEU A 16 -4.32 7.55 6.28
C LEU A 16 -5.08 6.96 5.08
N SER A 17 -5.06 7.64 3.95
CA SER A 17 -5.72 7.18 2.72
C SER A 17 -5.15 5.84 2.23
N LEU A 18 -3.82 5.72 2.18
CA LEU A 18 -3.13 4.47 1.84
C LEU A 18 -3.45 3.37 2.87
N GLY A 19 -3.32 3.68 4.17
CA GLY A 19 -3.57 2.70 5.23
C GLY A 19 -4.99 2.15 5.21
N ILE A 20 -6.00 3.02 5.08
CA ILE A 20 -7.40 2.64 4.95
C ILE A 20 -7.59 1.76 3.70
N MET A 21 -6.93 2.09 2.59
CA MET A 21 -7.07 1.31 1.36
C MET A 21 -6.59 -0.13 1.53
N PHE A 22 -5.41 -0.32 2.12
CA PHE A 22 -4.88 -1.67 2.39
C PHE A 22 -5.73 -2.43 3.40
N VAL A 23 -6.21 -1.77 4.46
CA VAL A 23 -7.14 -2.39 5.43
C VAL A 23 -8.43 -2.82 4.75
N ALA A 24 -9.02 -1.97 3.90
CA ALA A 24 -10.23 -2.29 3.17
C ALA A 24 -10.04 -3.51 2.24
N HIS A 25 -8.89 -3.60 1.56
CA HIS A 25 -8.56 -4.75 0.70
C HIS A 25 -8.33 -6.04 1.50
N ALA A 26 -7.74 -5.95 2.68
CA ALA A 26 -7.60 -7.10 3.57
C ALA A 26 -8.98 -7.55 4.11
N VAL A 27 -9.83 -6.61 4.54
CA VAL A 27 -11.19 -6.89 5.02
C VAL A 27 -12.04 -7.53 3.92
N LEU A 28 -11.94 -7.05 2.67
CA LEU A 28 -12.59 -7.67 1.51
C LEU A 28 -12.20 -9.16 1.39
N LYS A 29 -10.91 -9.46 1.50
CA LYS A 29 -10.39 -10.84 1.44
C LYS A 29 -10.81 -11.69 2.64
N ILE A 30 -10.98 -11.10 3.82
CA ILE A 30 -11.37 -11.82 5.04
C ILE A 30 -12.87 -12.10 5.09
N VAL A 31 -13.70 -11.10 4.77
CA VAL A 31 -15.15 -11.13 5.03
C VAL A 31 -15.94 -11.49 3.78
N VAL A 32 -15.57 -10.95 2.62
CA VAL A 32 -16.36 -11.10 1.38
C VAL A 32 -15.90 -12.32 0.60
N PHE A 33 -14.62 -12.38 0.25
CA PHE A 33 -14.07 -13.53 -0.47
C PHE A 33 -13.76 -14.71 0.42
N THR A 34 -13.57 -14.46 1.71
CA THR A 34 -12.98 -15.38 2.69
C THR A 34 -11.52 -15.75 2.39
N PRO A 35 -10.71 -16.11 3.40
CA PRO A 35 -9.33 -16.53 3.16
C PRO A 35 -9.21 -17.74 2.22
N ALA A 36 -10.12 -18.72 2.36
CA ALA A 36 -10.17 -19.90 1.50
C ALA A 36 -10.54 -19.54 0.05
N GLY A 37 -11.53 -18.67 -0.15
CA GLY A 37 -11.90 -18.20 -1.50
C GLY A 37 -10.79 -17.37 -2.16
N THR A 38 -10.08 -16.55 -1.38
CA THR A 38 -8.91 -15.82 -1.87
C THR A 38 -7.77 -16.77 -2.27
N ALA A 39 -7.53 -17.83 -1.48
CA ALA A 39 -6.53 -18.86 -1.82
C ALA A 39 -6.90 -19.61 -3.11
N GLN A 40 -8.18 -19.92 -3.32
CA GLN A 40 -8.66 -20.53 -4.56
C GLN A 40 -8.52 -19.58 -5.76
N PHE A 41 -8.83 -18.29 -5.57
CA PHE A 41 -8.62 -17.26 -6.59
C PHE A 41 -7.14 -17.14 -6.97
N PHE A 42 -6.22 -17.13 -6.01
CA PHE A 42 -4.77 -17.14 -6.29
C PHE A 42 -4.38 -18.35 -7.15
N GLY A 43 -4.89 -19.54 -6.83
CA GLY A 43 -4.70 -20.73 -7.66
C GLY A 43 -5.19 -20.55 -9.11
N SER A 44 -6.33 -19.89 -9.31
CA SER A 44 -6.90 -19.63 -10.65
C SER A 44 -6.05 -18.70 -11.51
N VAL A 45 -5.24 -17.83 -10.90
CA VAL A 45 -4.31 -16.90 -11.59
C VAL A 45 -2.86 -17.41 -11.60
N GLY A 46 -2.64 -18.69 -11.23
CA GLY A 46 -1.32 -19.33 -11.27
C GLY A 46 -0.41 -19.05 -10.07
N LEU A 47 -0.94 -18.46 -8.99
CA LEU A 47 -0.22 -18.24 -7.74
C LEU A 47 -0.43 -19.39 -6.74
N PRO A 48 0.55 -19.72 -5.89
CA PRO A 48 0.34 -20.63 -4.77
C PRO A 48 -0.75 -20.09 -3.83
N GLY A 49 -1.77 -20.90 -3.53
CA GLY A 49 -2.88 -20.48 -2.65
C GLY A 49 -2.44 -20.05 -1.25
N GLY A 50 -1.32 -20.58 -0.74
CA GLY A 50 -0.72 -20.16 0.52
C GLY A 50 -0.32 -18.68 0.56
N LEU A 51 0.03 -18.07 -0.60
CA LEU A 51 0.36 -16.65 -0.66
C LEU A 51 -0.84 -15.76 -0.32
N ALA A 52 -2.08 -16.21 -0.47
CA ALA A 52 -3.26 -15.42 -0.13
C ALA A 52 -3.27 -15.02 1.35
N TYR A 53 -2.93 -15.94 2.25
CA TYR A 53 -2.86 -15.68 3.69
C TYR A 53 -1.75 -14.69 4.04
N LEU A 54 -0.60 -14.82 3.37
CA LEU A 54 0.51 -13.87 3.53
C LEU A 54 0.11 -12.47 3.03
N THR A 55 -0.52 -12.38 1.85
CA THR A 55 -1.02 -11.10 1.31
C THR A 55 -2.02 -10.45 2.26
N ILE A 56 -3.00 -11.21 2.79
CA ILE A 56 -3.98 -10.70 3.77
C ILE A 56 -3.26 -10.14 5.00
N ALA A 57 -2.31 -10.88 5.57
CA ALA A 57 -1.57 -10.46 6.75
C ALA A 57 -0.75 -9.18 6.48
N VAL A 58 -0.04 -9.14 5.35
CA VAL A 58 0.78 -7.99 4.95
C VAL A 58 -0.07 -6.75 4.71
N GLU A 59 -1.19 -6.86 3.99
CA GLU A 59 -2.10 -5.74 3.73
C GLU A 59 -2.73 -5.23 5.03
N LEU A 60 -3.19 -6.13 5.90
CA LEU A 60 -3.84 -5.75 7.16
C LEU A 60 -2.85 -5.09 8.11
N ILE A 61 -1.72 -5.75 8.39
CA ILE A 61 -0.70 -5.25 9.32
C ILE A 61 -0.09 -3.97 8.77
N GLY A 62 0.31 -3.95 7.50
CA GLY A 62 0.89 -2.78 6.85
C GLY A 62 -0.11 -1.62 6.79
N GLY A 63 -1.37 -1.88 6.42
CA GLY A 63 -2.42 -0.87 6.41
C GLY A 63 -2.65 -0.26 7.80
N MET A 64 -2.73 -1.09 8.85
CA MET A 64 -2.86 -0.63 10.23
C MET A 64 -1.63 0.17 10.69
N MET A 65 -0.42 -0.26 10.35
CA MET A 65 0.81 0.49 10.65
C MET A 65 0.83 1.85 9.97
N LEU A 66 0.34 1.95 8.72
CA LEU A 66 0.17 3.25 8.05
C LEU A 66 -0.87 4.11 8.77
N VAL A 67 -2.04 3.59 9.11
CA VAL A 67 -3.07 4.35 9.86
C VAL A 67 -2.52 4.90 11.18
N LEU A 68 -1.81 4.07 11.93
CA LEU A 68 -1.20 4.43 13.22
C LEU A 68 0.07 5.30 13.06
N GLY A 69 0.67 5.34 11.87
CA GLY A 69 1.89 6.10 11.60
C GLY A 69 3.08 5.50 12.30
N VAL A 70 3.22 4.18 12.18
CA VAL A 70 4.35 3.40 12.67
C VAL A 70 5.23 3.07 11.48
N TYR A 71 6.40 3.70 11.41
CA TYR A 71 7.40 3.47 10.36
C TYR A 71 6.86 3.68 8.93
N SER A 72 6.04 4.71 8.75
CA SER A 72 5.22 4.92 7.54
C SER A 72 6.02 4.88 6.25
N ARG A 73 7.23 5.45 6.25
CA ARG A 73 8.12 5.43 5.07
C ARG A 73 8.45 4.01 4.62
N TYR A 74 8.84 3.16 5.57
CA TYR A 74 9.27 1.79 5.26
C TYR A 74 8.07 0.91 4.92
N VAL A 75 6.96 1.09 5.64
CA VAL A 75 5.73 0.32 5.41
C VAL A 75 5.13 0.64 4.04
N ALA A 76 5.08 1.92 3.64
CA ALA A 76 4.59 2.31 2.32
C ALA A 76 5.38 1.63 1.19
N LEU A 77 6.72 1.56 1.31
CA LEU A 77 7.57 0.86 0.34
C LEU A 77 7.39 -0.66 0.39
N ALA A 78 7.27 -1.24 1.60
CA ALA A 78 7.09 -2.68 1.78
C ALA A 78 5.77 -3.22 1.21
N LEU A 79 4.78 -2.36 1.02
CA LEU A 79 3.48 -2.71 0.41
C LEU A 79 3.48 -2.65 -1.13
N ILE A 80 4.48 -2.02 -1.75
CA ILE A 80 4.59 -1.92 -3.22
C ILE A 80 4.65 -3.30 -3.90
N PRO A 81 5.41 -4.31 -3.41
CA PRO A 81 5.40 -5.65 -4.01
C PRO A 81 4.01 -6.29 -4.10
N VAL A 82 3.11 -6.02 -3.14
CA VAL A 82 1.72 -6.52 -3.19
C VAL A 82 0.97 -5.88 -4.36
N LEU A 83 1.11 -4.56 -4.53
CA LEU A 83 0.49 -3.82 -5.65
C LEU A 83 1.06 -4.26 -7.00
N LEU A 84 2.38 -4.47 -7.09
CA LEU A 84 3.02 -5.01 -8.29
C LEU A 84 2.52 -6.41 -8.62
N GLY A 85 2.36 -7.28 -7.62
CA GLY A 85 1.74 -8.59 -7.78
C GLY A 85 0.32 -8.48 -8.33
N ALA A 86 -0.50 -7.56 -7.80
CA ALA A 86 -1.85 -7.33 -8.30
C ALA A 86 -1.85 -6.88 -9.77
N ILE A 87 -0.91 -6.01 -10.17
CA ILE A 87 -0.75 -5.63 -11.59
C ILE A 87 -0.37 -6.83 -12.43
N VAL A 88 0.69 -7.56 -12.07
CA VAL A 88 1.25 -8.63 -12.92
C VAL A 88 0.29 -9.80 -13.08
N PHE A 89 -0.36 -10.23 -12.00
CA PHE A 89 -1.14 -11.48 -11.99
C PHE A 89 -2.63 -11.30 -12.18
N VAL A 90 -3.19 -10.08 -11.97
CA VAL A 90 -4.64 -9.87 -11.99
C VAL A 90 -5.06 -8.83 -13.03
N HIS A 91 -4.48 -7.64 -12.98
CA HIS A 91 -5.00 -6.48 -13.72
C HIS A 91 -4.26 -6.14 -15.02
N GLY A 92 -3.04 -6.65 -15.20
CA GLY A 92 -2.15 -6.24 -16.29
C GLY A 92 -2.72 -6.52 -17.68
N ALA A 93 -3.39 -7.67 -17.84
CA ALA A 93 -4.04 -8.05 -19.09
C ALA A 93 -5.34 -7.28 -19.39
N ALA A 94 -5.94 -6.62 -18.39
CA ALA A 94 -7.19 -5.88 -18.53
C ALA A 94 -7.00 -4.45 -19.10
N GLY A 95 -5.76 -3.99 -19.28
CA GLY A 95 -5.44 -2.64 -19.77
C GLY A 95 -5.47 -1.57 -18.68
N TRP A 96 -5.41 -0.29 -19.07
CA TRP A 96 -5.23 0.83 -18.14
C TRP A 96 -6.46 1.05 -17.24
N LEU A 97 -7.62 1.34 -17.83
CA LEU A 97 -8.79 1.89 -17.13
C LEU A 97 -9.31 0.96 -16.02
N PHE A 98 -9.50 1.49 -14.82
CA PHE A 98 -10.07 0.72 -13.70
C PHE A 98 -11.47 0.13 -14.00
N SER A 99 -12.21 0.72 -14.95
CA SER A 99 -13.54 0.26 -15.38
C SER A 99 -13.51 -0.86 -16.42
N ALA A 100 -12.34 -1.30 -16.88
CA ALA A 100 -12.22 -2.44 -17.77
C ALA A 100 -12.76 -3.73 -17.13
N PRO A 101 -13.18 -4.73 -17.93
CA PRO A 101 -13.53 -6.05 -17.39
C PRO A 101 -12.39 -6.61 -16.52
N ASN A 102 -12.70 -7.07 -15.31
CA ASN A 102 -11.75 -7.51 -14.27
C ASN A 102 -10.91 -6.40 -13.62
N GLY A 103 -11.17 -5.13 -13.95
CA GLY A 103 -10.47 -3.95 -13.44
C GLY A 103 -9.08 -3.77 -14.08
N GLY A 104 -8.83 -2.62 -14.69
CA GLY A 104 -7.51 -2.28 -15.21
C GLY A 104 -6.49 -1.90 -14.14
N TRP A 105 -5.23 -1.78 -14.54
CA TRP A 105 -4.09 -1.60 -13.63
C TRP A 105 -3.79 -0.14 -13.23
N GLU A 106 -4.55 0.84 -13.73
CA GLU A 106 -4.46 2.26 -13.36
C GLU A 106 -4.45 2.48 -11.84
N TYR A 107 -5.37 1.82 -11.15
CA TYR A 107 -5.57 2.05 -9.72
C TYR A 107 -4.40 1.53 -8.86
N PRO A 108 -3.91 0.27 -9.01
CA PRO A 108 -2.68 -0.16 -8.37
C PRO A 108 -1.45 0.69 -8.73
N ALA A 109 -1.31 1.15 -9.98
CA ALA A 109 -0.20 2.02 -10.37
C ALA A 109 -0.25 3.38 -9.66
N PHE A 110 -1.44 3.97 -9.53
CA PHE A 110 -1.64 5.18 -8.73
C PHE A 110 -1.25 4.96 -7.26
N LEU A 111 -1.65 3.83 -6.66
CA LEU A 111 -1.29 3.49 -5.28
C LEU A 111 0.23 3.30 -5.10
N ILE A 112 0.93 2.76 -6.09
CA ILE A 112 2.40 2.66 -6.08
C ILE A 112 3.02 4.06 -6.07
N ALA A 113 2.59 4.94 -6.97
CA ALA A 113 3.08 6.32 -7.01
C ALA A 113 2.81 7.06 -5.69
N ALA A 114 1.59 6.92 -5.15
CA ALA A 114 1.20 7.46 -3.85
C ALA A 114 2.07 6.91 -2.71
N SER A 115 2.40 5.61 -2.73
CA SER A 115 3.26 4.98 -1.72
C SER A 115 4.70 5.52 -1.79
N VAL A 116 5.23 5.76 -2.99
CA VAL A 116 6.54 6.41 -3.18
C VAL A 116 6.50 7.85 -2.66
N VAL A 117 5.45 8.61 -2.98
CA VAL A 117 5.28 9.98 -2.46
C VAL A 117 5.20 9.99 -0.94
N GLN A 118 4.43 9.08 -0.34
CA GLN A 118 4.36 8.94 1.12
C GLN A 118 5.73 8.67 1.72
N ALA A 119 6.48 7.73 1.13
CA ALA A 119 7.83 7.43 1.56
C ALA A 119 8.71 8.66 1.50
N LEU A 120 8.68 9.44 0.42
CA LEU A 120 9.47 10.66 0.25
C LEU A 120 9.09 11.77 1.25
N LEU A 121 7.79 11.99 1.47
CA LEU A 121 7.28 12.99 2.42
C LEU A 121 7.56 12.63 3.90
N GLY A 122 7.66 11.34 4.22
CA GLY A 122 7.89 10.85 5.58
C GLY A 122 6.58 10.52 6.31
N ASP A 123 6.60 10.55 7.65
CA ASP A 123 5.51 10.00 8.47
C ASP A 123 4.29 10.92 8.61
N GLY A 124 4.47 12.21 8.33
CA GLY A 124 3.45 13.24 8.57
C GLY A 124 3.19 13.53 10.04
N ALA A 125 2.20 14.40 10.30
CA ALA A 125 1.73 14.69 11.65
C ALA A 125 1.07 13.46 12.31
N TYR A 126 1.08 13.45 13.65
CA TYR A 126 0.42 12.46 14.51
C TYR A 126 0.89 11.00 14.35
N ALA A 127 2.07 10.79 13.77
CA ALA A 127 2.65 9.46 13.67
C ALA A 127 3.07 8.94 15.07
N LEU A 128 2.62 7.73 15.44
CA LEU A 128 2.98 7.13 16.73
C LEU A 128 4.46 6.74 16.81
N ARG A 129 5.10 6.38 15.68
CA ARG A 129 6.52 6.03 15.64
C ARG A 129 7.16 6.41 14.31
N SER A 130 8.17 7.29 14.38
CA SER A 130 8.80 7.82 13.19
C SER A 130 9.82 6.85 12.54
N SER A 131 9.78 6.81 11.20
CA SER A 131 10.88 6.40 10.34
C SER A 131 11.98 7.48 10.35
N LYS A 132 12.77 7.55 11.42
CA LYS A 132 13.95 8.44 11.46
C LYS A 132 14.88 8.06 10.31
N VAL A 133 14.99 8.91 9.30
CA VAL A 133 16.08 8.88 8.33
C VAL A 133 17.12 9.86 8.84
N ALA A 134 18.39 9.44 8.91
CA ALA A 134 19.48 10.34 9.28
C ALA A 134 19.40 11.61 8.39
N PRO A 135 19.57 12.82 8.96
CA PRO A 135 19.52 14.04 8.16
C PRO A 135 20.54 13.95 7.02
N ALA A 136 20.15 14.38 5.82
CA ALA A 136 20.99 14.33 4.63
C ALA A 136 22.36 15.02 4.81
N ALA A 137 22.45 15.98 5.73
CA ALA A 137 23.70 16.65 6.11
C ALA A 137 24.77 15.70 6.70
N ALA A 138 24.37 14.57 7.30
CA ALA A 138 25.28 13.58 7.88
C ALA A 138 25.92 12.63 6.85
N LEU A 139 25.47 12.67 5.58
CA LEU A 139 26.00 11.85 4.49
C LEU A 139 26.92 12.65 3.54
N ALA A 140 27.07 13.95 3.78
CA ALA A 140 27.87 14.87 2.97
C ALA A 140 29.14 15.38 3.69
N SER A 141 29.48 14.81 4.84
CA SER A 141 30.70 15.05 5.64
C SER A 141 31.56 13.81 5.70
#